data_AF-A0A3N5FNZ4-F1
#
_entry.id   AF-A0A3N5FNZ4-F1
#
_cell.length_a   1.000
_cell.length_b   1.000
_cell.length_c   1.000
_cell.angle_alpha   90.00
_cell.angle_beta   90.00
_cell.angle_gamma   90.00
#
_symmetry.space_group_name_H-M   'P 1'
#
loop_
_entity.id
_entity.type
_entity.pdbx_description
1 polymer ?
#
loop_
_entity_poly.entity_id
_entity_poly.type
_entity_poly.pdbx_seq_one_letter_code
_entity_poly.pdbx_strand_id
1 'polypeptide(L)'
;MSGKGTSRILERVETRDRSLVQRLQKLQEIGTQLSAEQDLTKLLDLILRESRHLTNADAGTIFVRQDDVETVENATGKDSIHKITPHLVIKVAQNDSIKFESREIKLPFDRKTISGHVAASGETLNLEDVYKLPAKAPYAYSKAFDQKSGYRCKSMLVIPMKNRTGEIIGVIQLINKKRKADTVLDSTKAVEKSVITFDEFDEEFVESLASQAGICIEKTKLYDDIEKMFEGLVNSFTIAL
;
A
#
# COMPACT_ATOMS: atom_id res chain seq x y z
N MET A 1 52.86 1.33 -1.44
CA MET A 1 51.62 1.91 -0.86
C MET A 1 50.32 1.38 -1.51
N SER A 2 50.30 0.20 -2.14
CA SER A 2 49.15 -0.29 -2.94
C SER A 2 48.14 -1.19 -2.19
N GLY A 3 48.49 -1.81 -1.05
CA GLY A 3 47.65 -2.83 -0.40
C GLY A 3 46.47 -2.34 0.47
N LYS A 4 46.45 -1.08 0.90
CA LYS A 4 45.36 -0.55 1.76
C LYS A 4 44.07 -0.23 0.98
N GLY A 5 44.18 0.04 -0.32
CA GLY A 5 43.03 0.35 -1.19
C GLY A 5 42.22 -0.89 -1.54
N THR A 6 42.89 -1.99 -1.89
CA THR A 6 42.28 -3.26 -2.27
C THR A 6 41.56 -3.94 -1.09
N SER A 7 42.14 -3.90 0.12
CA SER A 7 41.51 -4.47 1.32
C SER A 7 40.19 -3.77 1.69
N ARG A 8 40.11 -2.44 1.55
CA ARG A 8 38.87 -1.67 1.81
C ARG A 8 37.79 -1.92 0.76
N ILE A 9 38.18 -2.20 -0.48
CA ILE A 9 37.23 -2.51 -1.56
C ILE A 9 36.65 -3.91 -1.34
N LEU A 10 37.50 -4.90 -1.04
CA LEU A 10 37.06 -6.26 -0.71
C LEU A 10 36.14 -6.29 0.50
N GLU A 11 36.49 -5.59 1.58
CA GLU A 11 35.65 -5.48 2.78
C GLU A 11 34.29 -4.83 2.45
N ARG A 12 34.26 -3.77 1.64
CA ARG A 12 33.00 -3.15 1.18
C ARG A 12 32.15 -4.07 0.30
N VAL A 13 32.78 -4.87 -0.56
CA VAL A 13 32.08 -5.84 -1.42
C VAL A 13 31.49 -6.98 -0.57
N GLU A 14 32.27 -7.57 0.34
CA GLU A 14 31.80 -8.63 1.24
C GLU A 14 30.68 -8.16 2.16
N THR A 15 30.75 -6.93 2.69
CA THR A 15 29.69 -6.37 3.53
C THR A 15 28.41 -6.13 2.74
N ARG A 16 28.53 -5.71 1.47
CA ARG A 16 27.39 -5.47 0.57
C ARG A 16 26.74 -6.78 0.15
N ASP A 17 27.53 -7.80 -0.17
CA ASP A 17 27.03 -9.15 -0.51
C ASP A 17 26.32 -9.79 0.67
N ARG A 18 26.87 -9.67 1.90
CA ARG A 18 26.22 -10.16 3.11
C ARG A 18 24.89 -9.43 3.39
N SER A 19 24.84 -8.12 3.16
CA SER A 19 23.59 -7.34 3.28
C SER A 19 22.55 -7.77 2.24
N LEU A 20 22.94 -8.04 0.99
CA LEU A 20 22.03 -8.52 -0.04
C LEU A 20 21.45 -9.91 0.27
N VAL A 21 22.28 -10.83 0.75
CA VAL A 21 21.82 -12.17 1.17
C VAL A 21 20.79 -12.07 2.30
N GLN A 22 21.05 -11.22 3.31
CA GLN A 22 20.09 -10.99 4.39
C GLN A 22 18.76 -10.39 3.89
N ARG A 23 18.80 -9.49 2.89
CA ARG A 23 17.58 -8.94 2.27
C ARG A 23 16.78 -9.99 1.54
N LEU A 24 17.44 -10.85 0.75
CA LEU A 24 16.79 -11.95 0.04
C LEU A 24 16.16 -12.96 1.01
N GLN A 25 16.87 -13.30 2.07
CA GLN A 25 16.34 -14.16 3.13
C GLN A 25 15.10 -13.54 3.79
N LYS A 26 15.13 -12.22 4.06
CA LYS A 26 13.98 -11.52 4.65
C LYS A 26 12.78 -11.51 3.70
N LEU A 27 12.98 -11.22 2.41
CA LEU A 27 11.93 -11.31 1.39
C LEU A 27 11.34 -12.73 1.30
N GLN A 28 12.17 -13.76 1.33
CA GLN A 28 11.72 -15.15 1.28
C GLN A 28 10.92 -15.53 2.54
N GLU A 29 11.40 -15.12 3.72
CA GLU A 29 10.71 -15.35 4.99
C GLU A 29 9.31 -14.69 4.96
N ILE A 30 9.25 -13.42 4.55
CA ILE A 30 8.00 -12.68 4.39
C ILE A 30 7.11 -13.40 3.39
N GLY A 31 7.59 -13.71 2.18
CA GLY A 31 6.80 -14.39 1.15
C GLY A 31 6.24 -15.75 1.61
N THR A 32 6.99 -16.49 2.43
CA THR A 32 6.53 -17.75 3.03
C THR A 32 5.40 -17.50 4.02
N GLN A 33 5.55 -16.53 4.93
CA GLN A 33 4.50 -16.15 5.89
C GLN A 33 3.24 -15.66 5.16
N LEU A 34 3.42 -14.83 4.13
CA LEU A 34 2.34 -14.33 3.29
C LEU A 34 1.58 -15.46 2.58
N SER A 35 2.30 -16.47 2.07
CA SER A 35 1.68 -17.59 1.35
C SER A 35 0.82 -18.50 2.24
N ALA A 36 1.12 -18.56 3.53
CA ALA A 36 0.45 -19.43 4.50
C ALA A 36 -0.79 -18.76 5.12
N GLU A 37 -0.79 -17.44 5.24
CA GLU A 37 -1.90 -16.68 5.82
C GLU A 37 -3.14 -16.74 4.89
N GLN A 38 -4.29 -17.07 5.47
CA GLN A 38 -5.57 -17.14 4.74
C GLN A 38 -6.45 -15.92 5.03
N ASP A 39 -6.23 -15.23 6.14
CA ASP A 39 -6.95 -14.02 6.51
C ASP A 39 -6.36 -12.81 5.79
N LEU A 40 -7.14 -12.23 4.87
CA LEU A 40 -6.74 -11.07 4.08
C LEU A 40 -6.29 -9.88 4.94
N THR A 41 -6.95 -9.64 6.07
CA THR A 41 -6.66 -8.49 6.93
C THR A 41 -5.32 -8.68 7.63
N LYS A 42 -5.08 -9.86 8.19
CA LYS A 42 -3.78 -10.20 8.82
C LYS A 42 -2.64 -10.19 7.82
N LEU A 43 -2.91 -10.69 6.61
CA LEU A 43 -1.95 -10.66 5.52
C LEU A 43 -1.55 -9.22 5.18
N LEU A 44 -2.53 -8.34 4.93
CA LEU A 44 -2.28 -6.95 4.61
C LEU A 44 -1.58 -6.21 5.77
N ASP A 45 -1.90 -6.56 7.02
CA ASP A 45 -1.23 -6.02 8.20
C ASP A 45 0.25 -6.40 8.25
N LEU A 46 0.57 -7.66 7.97
CA LEU A 46 1.94 -8.15 7.87
C LEU A 46 2.71 -7.44 6.74
N ILE A 47 2.12 -7.34 5.54
CA ILE A 47 2.75 -6.66 4.40
C ILE A 47 3.09 -5.21 4.73
N LEU A 48 2.13 -4.48 5.32
CA LEU A 48 2.33 -3.08 5.65
C LEU A 48 3.40 -2.91 6.73
N ARG A 49 3.39 -3.78 7.74
CA ARG A 49 4.37 -3.77 8.82
C ARG A 49 5.79 -3.98 8.30
N GLU A 50 6.00 -5.01 7.49
CA GLU A 50 7.32 -5.31 6.91
C GLU A 50 7.77 -4.23 5.92
N SER A 51 6.85 -3.69 5.10
CA SER A 51 7.14 -2.55 4.21
C SER A 51 7.64 -1.34 5.00
N ARG A 52 6.98 -1.00 6.11
CA ARG A 52 7.38 0.12 6.97
C ARG A 52 8.71 -0.14 7.67
N HIS A 53 8.89 -1.32 8.24
CA HIS A 53 10.09 -1.67 8.98
C HIS A 53 11.35 -1.64 8.10
N LEU A 54 11.26 -2.15 6.87
CA LEU A 54 12.43 -2.25 5.99
C LEU A 54 12.78 -0.93 5.30
N THR A 55 11.81 -0.04 5.14
CA THR A 55 12.01 1.31 4.57
C THR A 55 12.18 2.40 5.64
N ASN A 56 12.05 2.05 6.92
CA ASN A 56 11.95 2.99 8.04
C ASN A 56 10.81 4.01 7.91
N ALA A 57 9.71 3.66 7.26
CA ALA A 57 8.53 4.52 7.18
C ALA A 57 7.83 4.60 8.55
N ASP A 58 7.54 5.81 9.01
CA ASP A 58 6.87 6.04 10.27
C ASP A 58 5.42 5.59 10.27
N ALA A 59 4.74 5.71 9.13
CA ALA A 59 3.36 5.29 8.97
C ALA A 59 3.12 4.69 7.59
N GLY A 60 1.99 4.03 7.43
CA GLY A 60 1.53 3.60 6.13
C GLY A 60 0.09 3.13 6.14
N THR A 61 -0.44 2.96 4.94
CA THR A 61 -1.83 2.58 4.68
C THR A 61 -1.89 1.68 3.45
N ILE A 62 -2.67 0.61 3.53
CA ILE A 62 -3.07 -0.17 2.36
C ILE A 62 -4.51 0.17 2.01
N PHE A 63 -4.70 0.62 0.78
CA PHE A 63 -6.01 0.82 0.19
C PHE A 63 -6.29 -0.33 -0.78
N VAL A 64 -7.48 -0.90 -0.72
CA VAL A 64 -7.95 -1.93 -1.66
C VAL A 64 -9.07 -1.35 -2.52
N ARG A 65 -9.07 -1.69 -3.80
CA ARG A 65 -10.12 -1.31 -4.72
C ARG A 65 -11.40 -2.09 -4.41
N GLN A 66 -12.51 -1.39 -4.34
CA GLN A 66 -13.84 -1.95 -4.22
C GLN A 66 -14.76 -1.26 -5.22
N ASP A 67 -15.55 -2.06 -5.92
CA ASP A 67 -16.45 -1.59 -6.97
C ASP A 67 -17.89 -1.63 -6.43
N ASP A 68 -18.51 -0.46 -6.28
CA ASP A 68 -19.91 -0.35 -5.89
C ASP A 68 -20.79 -0.52 -7.14
N VAL A 69 -21.79 -1.40 -7.08
CA VAL A 69 -22.72 -1.68 -8.19
C VAL A 69 -24.07 -1.07 -7.86
N GLU A 70 -24.49 -0.10 -8.67
CA GLU A 70 -25.81 0.50 -8.58
C GLU A 70 -26.68 0.02 -9.74
N THR A 71 -27.81 -0.61 -9.43
CA THR A 71 -28.82 -0.97 -10.43
C THR A 71 -29.68 0.26 -10.69
N VAL A 72 -29.54 0.84 -11.88
CA VAL A 72 -30.39 1.94 -12.33
C VAL A 72 -31.50 1.34 -13.17
N GLU A 73 -32.73 1.42 -12.66
CA GLU A 73 -33.92 1.06 -13.44
C GLU A 73 -34.15 2.13 -14.51
N ASN A 74 -34.25 1.70 -15.77
CA ASN A 74 -34.68 2.60 -16.83
C ASN A 74 -36.16 2.96 -16.61
N ALA A 75 -36.58 4.16 -17.04
CA ALA A 75 -37.95 4.66 -16.90
C ALA A 75 -39.04 3.77 -17.53
N THR A 76 -38.65 2.75 -18.32
CA THR A 76 -39.53 1.77 -18.95
C THR A 76 -39.67 0.46 -18.14
N GLY A 77 -38.93 0.27 -17.05
CA GLY A 77 -38.96 -0.91 -16.17
C GLY A 77 -38.53 -2.24 -16.80
N LYS A 78 -38.06 -2.22 -18.05
CA LYS A 78 -37.75 -3.45 -18.83
C LYS A 78 -36.26 -3.75 -18.97
N ASP A 79 -35.40 -2.76 -18.79
CA ASP A 79 -33.95 -2.90 -18.86
C ASP A 79 -33.33 -2.24 -17.62
N SER A 80 -32.48 -2.98 -16.89
CA SER A 80 -31.69 -2.48 -15.77
C SER A 80 -30.25 -2.26 -16.23
N ILE A 81 -29.73 -1.05 -16.06
CA ILE A 81 -28.31 -0.75 -16.32
C ILE A 81 -27.57 -0.83 -14.99
N HIS A 82 -26.53 -1.66 -14.95
CA HIS A 82 -25.63 -1.74 -13.78
C HIS A 82 -24.50 -0.73 -13.95
N LYS A 83 -24.50 0.31 -13.11
CA LYS A 83 -23.40 1.28 -13.05
C LYS A 83 -22.38 0.80 -12.03
N ILE A 84 -21.13 0.62 -12.46
CA ILE A 84 -20.02 0.23 -11.59
C ILE A 84 -19.20 1.48 -11.26
N THR A 85 -19.03 1.77 -9.97
CA THR A 85 -18.23 2.90 -9.50
C THR A 85 -17.09 2.40 -8.60
N PRO A 86 -15.82 2.46 -9.07
CA PRO A 86 -14.67 2.02 -8.28
C PRO A 86 -14.29 3.05 -7.21
N HIS A 87 -13.92 2.55 -6.04
CA HIS A 87 -13.43 3.33 -4.91
C HIS A 87 -12.25 2.61 -4.24
N LEU A 88 -11.42 3.36 -3.52
CA LEU A 88 -10.37 2.83 -2.66
C LEU A 88 -10.84 2.85 -1.21
N VAL A 89 -10.72 1.73 -0.52
CA VAL A 89 -11.07 1.62 0.90
C VAL A 89 -9.83 1.30 1.72
N ILE A 90 -9.67 1.98 2.86
CA ILE A 90 -8.61 1.64 3.82
C ILE A 90 -8.90 0.24 4.37
N LYS A 91 -7.97 -0.70 4.18
CA LYS A 91 -8.03 -2.01 4.83
C LYS A 91 -7.14 -2.10 6.05
N VAL A 92 -5.95 -1.50 5.98
CA VAL A 92 -4.99 -1.47 7.07
C VAL A 92 -4.33 -0.10 7.12
N ALA A 93 -4.15 0.45 8.31
CA ALA A 93 -3.34 1.64 8.54
C ALA A 93 -2.54 1.47 9.84
N GLN A 94 -1.28 1.87 9.82
CA GLN A 94 -0.36 1.72 10.94
C GLN A 94 0.52 2.97 11.11
N ASN A 95 0.91 3.29 12.35
CA ASN A 95 1.76 4.43 12.67
C ASN A 95 2.55 4.15 13.96
N ASP A 96 3.85 4.44 13.97
CA ASP A 96 4.72 4.22 15.14
C ASP A 96 4.66 5.37 16.14
N SER A 97 4.43 6.59 15.65
CA SER A 97 4.62 7.82 16.40
C SER A 97 3.33 8.32 17.07
N ILE A 98 2.17 8.01 16.50
CA ILE A 98 0.88 8.41 17.05
C ILE A 98 -0.14 7.27 17.03
N LYS A 99 -1.04 7.27 18.01
CA LYS A 99 -2.24 6.44 17.98
C LYS A 99 -3.36 7.20 17.30
N PHE A 100 -4.09 6.52 16.42
CA PHE A 100 -5.27 7.06 15.77
C PHE A 100 -6.29 5.94 15.55
N GLU A 101 -7.56 6.30 15.51
CA GLU A 101 -8.60 5.38 15.06
C GLU A 101 -8.68 5.44 13.54
N SER A 102 -8.35 4.33 12.87
CA SER A 102 -8.65 4.18 11.46
C SER A 102 -10.16 4.13 11.28
N ARG A 103 -10.74 5.17 10.69
CA ARG A 103 -12.12 5.09 10.19
C ARG A 103 -12.09 4.53 8.78
N GLU A 104 -13.17 3.85 8.37
CA GLU A 104 -13.37 3.51 6.97
C GLU A 104 -13.46 4.81 6.17
N ILE A 105 -12.37 5.14 5.47
CA ILE A 105 -12.32 6.24 4.52
C ILE A 105 -12.43 5.61 3.14
N LYS A 106 -13.49 5.98 2.41
CA LYS A 106 -13.62 5.74 0.98
C LYS A 106 -12.97 6.91 0.24
N LEU A 107 -11.98 6.61 -0.59
CA LEU A 107 -11.41 7.57 -1.53
C LEU A 107 -11.95 7.26 -2.93
N PRO A 108 -12.24 8.28 -3.75
CA PRO A 108 -12.57 8.05 -5.14
C PRO A 108 -11.37 7.39 -5.86
N PHE A 109 -11.66 6.42 -6.73
CA PHE A 109 -10.68 5.88 -7.65
C PHE A 109 -10.50 6.86 -8.82
N ASP A 110 -9.99 8.06 -8.52
CA ASP A 110 -9.80 9.14 -9.49
C ASP A 110 -8.43 9.78 -9.36
N ARG A 111 -8.07 10.62 -10.35
CA ARG A 111 -6.75 11.23 -10.42
C ARG A 111 -6.53 12.38 -9.43
N LYS A 112 -7.50 12.73 -8.58
CA LYS A 112 -7.46 13.95 -7.74
C LYS A 112 -6.77 13.76 -6.41
N THR A 113 -6.74 12.55 -5.88
CA THR A 113 -5.96 12.21 -4.66
C THR A 113 -4.65 11.56 -5.05
N ILE A 114 -3.61 11.63 -4.21
CA ILE A 114 -2.33 10.97 -4.50
C ILE A 114 -2.55 9.45 -4.69
N SER A 115 -3.22 8.80 -3.74
CA SER A 115 -3.51 7.36 -3.76
C SER A 115 -4.41 6.96 -4.93
N GLY A 116 -5.45 7.76 -5.21
CA GLY A 116 -6.34 7.54 -6.35
C GLY A 116 -5.64 7.74 -7.70
N HIS A 117 -4.71 8.71 -7.78
CA HIS A 117 -3.91 8.92 -8.99
C HIS A 117 -3.04 7.72 -9.30
N VAL A 118 -2.28 7.22 -8.32
CA VAL A 118 -1.47 6.01 -8.48
C VAL A 118 -2.33 4.82 -8.84
N ALA A 119 -3.52 4.68 -8.24
CA ALA A 119 -4.43 3.61 -8.58
C ALA A 119 -4.96 3.71 -10.02
N ALA A 120 -5.25 4.92 -10.50
CA ALA A 120 -5.80 5.17 -11.83
C ALA A 120 -4.75 5.22 -12.95
N SER A 121 -3.50 5.57 -12.65
CA SER A 121 -2.39 5.60 -13.62
C SER A 121 -1.58 4.30 -13.61
N GLY A 122 -1.51 3.61 -12.46
CA GLY A 122 -0.60 2.48 -12.25
C GLY A 122 0.88 2.88 -12.17
N GLU A 123 1.16 4.17 -11.99
CA GLU A 123 2.50 4.76 -11.87
C GLU A 123 2.83 5.07 -10.41
N THR A 124 3.99 4.61 -9.94
CA THR A 124 4.50 4.87 -8.59
C THR A 124 4.78 6.37 -8.39
N LEU A 125 4.49 6.90 -7.20
CA LEU A 125 4.84 8.26 -6.80
C LEU A 125 5.74 8.25 -5.56
N ASN A 126 6.93 8.86 -5.68
CA ASN A 126 7.83 9.12 -4.56
C ASN A 126 7.96 10.63 -4.35
N LEU A 127 7.35 11.13 -3.29
CA LEU A 127 7.18 12.55 -2.99
C LEU A 127 8.05 12.93 -1.79
N GLU A 128 8.94 13.92 -1.96
CA GLU A 128 9.78 14.43 -0.86
C GLU A 128 8.97 15.22 0.18
N ASP A 129 8.05 16.07 -0.28
CA ASP A 129 7.14 16.83 0.59
C ASP A 129 5.77 17.00 -0.07
N VAL A 130 4.76 16.34 0.50
CA VAL A 130 3.36 16.42 0.03
C VAL A 130 2.74 17.81 0.15
N TYR A 131 3.40 18.76 0.83
CA TYR A 131 2.98 20.17 0.88
C TYR A 131 3.58 21.01 -0.25
N LYS A 132 4.54 20.46 -1.00
CA LYS A 132 5.26 21.14 -2.09
C LYS A 132 5.04 20.44 -3.44
N LEU A 133 3.81 20.02 -3.69
CA LEU A 133 3.44 19.40 -4.96
C LEU A 133 3.57 20.41 -6.12
N PRO A 134 3.96 19.97 -7.32
CA PRO A 134 3.98 20.83 -8.50
C PRO A 134 2.58 21.42 -8.76
N ALA A 135 2.50 22.71 -9.12
CA ALA A 135 1.22 23.39 -9.36
C ALA A 135 0.38 22.76 -10.50
N LYS A 136 1.02 22.00 -11.40
CA LYS A 136 0.36 21.30 -12.52
C LYS A 136 0.11 19.81 -12.23
N ALA A 137 0.40 19.33 -11.02
CA ALA A 137 0.12 17.95 -10.66
C ALA A 137 -1.39 17.68 -10.78
N PRO A 138 -1.81 16.55 -11.39
CA PRO A 138 -3.22 16.21 -11.54
C PRO A 138 -3.88 15.80 -10.21
N TYR A 139 -3.07 15.57 -9.17
CA TYR A 139 -3.46 15.15 -7.84
C TYR A 139 -3.15 16.22 -6.78
N ALA A 140 -3.86 16.16 -5.66
CA ALA A 140 -3.69 17.03 -4.51
C ALA A 140 -3.55 16.23 -3.22
N TYR A 141 -2.88 16.84 -2.24
CA TYR A 141 -2.78 16.33 -0.88
C TYR A 141 -3.82 17.01 0.02
N SER A 142 -4.61 16.22 0.75
CA SER A 142 -5.55 16.72 1.75
C SER A 142 -4.90 16.79 3.13
N LYS A 143 -4.90 18.00 3.72
CA LYS A 143 -4.35 18.25 5.06
C LYS A 143 -5.30 17.87 6.21
N ALA A 144 -6.47 17.32 5.89
CA ALA A 144 -7.51 17.07 6.89
C ALA A 144 -7.08 16.07 7.96
N PHE A 145 -6.35 15.02 7.58
CA PHE A 145 -5.80 14.06 8.54
C PHE A 145 -4.76 14.71 9.45
N ASP A 146 -3.81 15.45 8.88
CA ASP A 146 -2.76 16.14 9.62
C ASP A 146 -3.34 17.13 10.63
N GLN A 147 -4.33 17.93 10.21
CA GLN A 147 -5.02 18.88 11.08
C GLN A 147 -5.78 18.21 12.22
N LYS A 148 -6.42 17.06 11.96
CA LYS A 148 -7.23 16.35 12.95
C LYS A 148 -6.39 15.54 13.94
N SER A 149 -5.32 14.90 13.47
CA SER A 149 -4.49 14.00 14.27
C SER A 149 -3.31 14.71 14.94
N GLY A 150 -2.92 15.90 14.47
CA GLY A 150 -1.68 16.55 14.86
C GLY A 150 -0.44 15.94 14.21
N TYR A 151 -0.61 14.92 13.37
CA TYR A 151 0.45 14.33 12.56
C TYR A 151 0.86 15.28 11.42
N ARG A 152 2.12 15.21 10.98
CA ARG A 152 2.59 15.94 9.79
C ARG A 152 3.13 14.94 8.78
N CYS A 153 2.37 14.69 7.71
CA CYS A 153 2.86 13.94 6.56
C CYS A 153 3.79 14.83 5.74
N LYS A 154 5.02 14.38 5.47
CA LYS A 154 6.01 15.08 4.65
C LYS A 154 6.41 14.23 3.45
N SER A 155 7.28 13.23 3.61
CA SER A 155 7.63 12.34 2.51
C SER A 155 6.59 11.24 2.34
N MET A 156 6.36 10.80 1.12
CA MET A 156 5.33 9.80 0.81
C MET A 156 5.72 8.96 -0.40
N LEU A 157 5.71 7.64 -0.25
CA LEU A 157 5.89 6.68 -1.33
C LEU A 157 4.57 5.93 -1.54
N VAL A 158 4.04 5.97 -2.75
CA VAL A 158 2.75 5.36 -3.10
C VAL A 158 2.92 4.45 -4.30
N ILE A 159 2.65 3.17 -4.09
CA ILE A 159 2.93 2.10 -5.05
C ILE A 159 1.64 1.34 -5.39
N PRO A 160 1.36 1.10 -6.68
CA PRO A 160 0.21 0.31 -7.08
C PRO A 160 0.38 -1.17 -6.76
N MET A 161 -0.69 -1.80 -6.27
CA MET A 161 -0.80 -3.25 -6.16
C MET A 161 -1.49 -3.80 -7.41
N LYS A 162 -0.78 -4.63 -8.17
CA LYS A 162 -1.26 -5.25 -9.41
C LYS A 162 -1.47 -6.74 -9.20
N ASN A 163 -2.57 -7.29 -9.68
CA ASN A 163 -2.79 -8.74 -9.71
C ASN A 163 -2.01 -9.41 -10.86
N ARG A 164 -2.20 -10.71 -11.07
CA ARG A 164 -1.47 -11.45 -12.12
C ARG A 164 -1.82 -11.01 -13.54
N THR A 165 -3.00 -10.43 -13.76
CA THR A 165 -3.42 -9.92 -15.07
C THR A 165 -2.98 -8.46 -15.32
N GLY A 166 -2.32 -7.84 -14.34
CA GLY A 166 -1.90 -6.44 -14.40
C GLY A 166 -2.98 -5.45 -13.97
N GLU A 167 -4.14 -5.91 -13.51
CA GLU A 167 -5.19 -5.06 -12.97
C GLU A 167 -4.78 -4.48 -11.61
N ILE A 168 -5.07 -3.20 -11.41
CA ILE A 168 -4.86 -2.52 -10.14
C ILE A 168 -5.95 -2.91 -9.15
N ILE A 169 -5.53 -3.58 -8.07
CA ILE A 169 -6.42 -4.03 -6.99
C ILE A 169 -6.30 -3.18 -5.72
N GLY A 170 -5.39 -2.21 -5.71
CA GLY A 170 -5.18 -1.32 -4.57
C GLY A 170 -3.87 -0.55 -4.67
N VAL A 171 -3.50 0.12 -3.57
CA VAL A 171 -2.22 0.83 -3.44
C VAL A 171 -1.66 0.67 -2.03
N ILE A 172 -0.33 0.58 -1.93
CA ILE A 172 0.42 0.71 -0.66
C ILE A 172 0.93 2.14 -0.59
N GLN A 173 0.69 2.80 0.54
CA GLN A 173 1.17 4.14 0.82
C GLN A 173 2.04 4.12 2.07
N LEU A 174 3.31 4.48 1.94
CA LEU A 174 4.23 4.69 3.05
C LEU A 174 4.44 6.19 3.28
N ILE A 175 4.54 6.58 4.54
CA ILE A 175 4.57 7.99 4.95
C ILE A 175 5.75 8.20 5.88
N ASN A 176 6.49 9.28 5.63
CA ASN A 176 7.60 9.77 6.44
C ASN A 176 8.71 8.73 6.63
N LYS A 177 9.59 8.56 5.63
CA LYS A 177 10.84 7.81 5.83
C LYS A 177 11.69 8.49 6.91
N LYS A 178 11.95 7.77 7.99
CA LYS A 178 12.77 8.25 9.11
C LYS A 178 14.24 8.03 8.81
N ARG A 179 15.07 9.03 9.10
CA ARG A 179 16.54 8.89 9.08
C ARG A 179 17.04 7.83 10.07
N LYS A 180 16.33 7.64 11.19
CA LYS A 180 16.57 6.60 12.19
C LYS A 180 15.23 5.98 12.57
N ALA A 181 15.14 4.64 12.52
CA ALA A 181 13.90 3.89 12.76
C ALA A 181 13.21 4.26 14.10
N ASP A 182 13.98 4.38 15.17
CA ASP A 182 13.46 4.64 16.52
C ASP A 182 13.03 6.10 16.79
N THR A 183 13.07 6.96 15.77
CA THR A 183 12.65 8.36 15.94
C THR A 183 11.14 8.46 16.05
N VAL A 184 10.65 9.11 17.11
CA VAL A 184 9.24 9.46 17.26
C VAL A 184 8.98 10.82 16.62
N LEU A 185 7.97 10.88 15.74
CA LEU A 185 7.52 12.05 15.00
C LEU A 185 6.27 12.66 15.66
N ASP A 186 6.45 13.21 16.86
CA ASP A 186 5.39 13.81 17.70
C ASP A 186 5.09 15.28 17.39
N SER A 187 5.88 15.90 16.50
CA SER A 187 5.82 17.34 16.23
C SER A 187 6.35 17.67 14.84
N THR A 188 5.87 18.77 14.27
CA THR A 188 6.36 19.29 12.97
C THR A 188 7.87 19.50 12.99
N LYS A 189 8.46 19.94 14.11
CA LYS A 189 9.91 20.12 14.24
C LYS A 189 10.65 18.79 14.17
N ALA A 190 10.12 17.73 14.79
CA ALA A 190 10.70 16.40 14.70
C ALA A 190 10.65 15.88 13.26
N VAL A 191 9.53 16.09 12.55
CA VAL A 191 9.36 15.74 11.14
C VAL A 191 10.37 16.46 10.26
N GLU A 192 10.48 17.78 10.37
CA GLU A 192 11.39 18.56 9.53
C GLU A 192 12.86 18.17 9.72
N LYS A 193 13.26 17.76 10.94
CA LYS A 193 14.64 17.34 11.25
C LYS A 193 14.96 15.91 10.81
N SER A 194 13.97 15.02 10.85
CA SER A 194 14.21 13.57 10.87
C SER A 194 13.67 12.84 9.65
N VAL A 195 12.74 13.43 8.91
CA VAL A 195 12.16 12.82 7.72
C VAL A 195 12.99 13.13 6.48
N ILE A 196 13.20 12.09 5.66
CA ILE A 196 13.91 12.13 4.38
C ILE A 196 13.02 11.53 3.28
N THR A 197 13.41 11.70 2.03
CA THR A 197 12.76 11.07 0.87
C THR A 197 13.07 9.56 0.85
N PHE A 198 12.14 8.79 0.31
CA PHE A 198 12.39 7.39 0.00
C PHE A 198 13.41 7.28 -1.14
N ASP A 199 14.30 6.31 -1.07
CA ASP A 199 15.30 6.03 -2.10
C ASP A 199 14.81 4.93 -3.06
N GLU A 200 15.56 4.73 -4.14
CA GLU A 200 15.26 3.72 -5.17
C GLU A 200 15.16 2.30 -4.59
N PHE A 201 15.95 2.00 -3.55
CA PHE A 201 15.88 0.70 -2.91
C PHE A 201 14.56 0.51 -2.15
N ASP A 202 14.04 1.54 -1.47
CA ASP A 202 12.72 1.44 -0.85
C ASP A 202 11.63 1.19 -1.90
N GLU A 203 11.72 1.86 -3.05
CA GLU A 203 10.78 1.73 -4.14
C GLU A 203 10.75 0.29 -4.70
N GLU A 204 11.90 -0.21 -5.15
CA GLU A 204 12.03 -1.60 -5.65
C GLU A 204 11.56 -2.64 -4.63
N PHE A 205 11.89 -2.44 -3.36
CA PHE A 205 11.53 -3.36 -2.29
C PHE A 205 10.01 -3.39 -2.07
N VAL A 206 9.38 -2.23 -1.98
CA VAL A 206 7.94 -2.12 -1.74
C VAL A 206 7.16 -2.55 -2.99
N GLU A 207 7.67 -2.34 -4.19
CA GLU A 207 7.11 -2.90 -5.43
C GLU A 207 7.08 -4.43 -5.41
N SER A 208 8.15 -5.07 -4.93
CA SER A 208 8.20 -6.52 -4.77
C SER A 208 7.12 -7.02 -3.79
N LEU A 209 6.95 -6.35 -2.65
CA LEU A 209 5.90 -6.67 -1.69
C LEU A 209 4.50 -6.39 -2.24
N ALA A 210 4.31 -5.30 -2.98
CA ALA A 210 3.03 -4.95 -3.61
C ALA A 210 2.60 -5.99 -4.66
N SER A 211 3.56 -6.56 -5.41
CA SER A 211 3.29 -7.66 -6.34
C SER A 211 2.83 -8.93 -5.60
N GLN A 212 3.49 -9.28 -4.49
CA GLN A 212 3.09 -10.42 -3.64
C GLN A 212 1.70 -10.19 -3.00
N ALA A 213 1.44 -8.97 -2.51
CA ALA A 213 0.12 -8.56 -2.02
C ALA A 213 -0.95 -8.74 -3.10
N GLY A 214 -0.64 -8.27 -4.31
CA GLY A 214 -1.41 -8.40 -5.53
C GLY A 214 -1.99 -9.80 -5.74
N ILE A 215 -1.08 -10.76 -5.81
CA ILE A 215 -1.39 -12.17 -6.05
C ILE A 215 -2.21 -12.77 -4.90
N CYS A 216 -1.88 -12.42 -3.66
CA CYS A 216 -2.56 -12.99 -2.50
C CYS A 216 -3.99 -12.45 -2.33
N ILE A 217 -4.22 -11.15 -2.55
CA ILE A 217 -5.57 -10.56 -2.54
C ILE A 217 -6.44 -11.21 -3.62
N GLU A 218 -5.89 -11.42 -4.83
CA GLU A 218 -6.61 -12.10 -5.93
C GLU A 218 -7.01 -13.52 -5.51
N LYS A 219 -6.10 -14.27 -4.87
CA LYS A 219 -6.37 -15.60 -4.32
C LYS A 219 -7.52 -15.57 -3.32
N THR A 220 -7.48 -14.70 -2.31
CA THR A 220 -8.54 -14.64 -1.28
C THR A 220 -9.89 -14.23 -1.87
N LYS A 221 -9.92 -13.25 -2.80
CA LYS A 221 -11.15 -12.84 -3.47
C LYS A 221 -11.77 -13.98 -4.28
N LEU A 222 -10.95 -14.79 -4.97
CA LEU A 222 -11.42 -15.98 -5.68
C LEU A 222 -12.06 -17.01 -4.73
N TYR A 223 -11.50 -17.21 -3.53
CA TYR A 223 -12.11 -18.11 -2.54
C TYR A 223 -13.47 -17.57 -2.05
N ASP A 224 -13.55 -16.28 -1.70
CA ASP A 224 -14.80 -15.64 -1.28
C ASP A 224 -15.88 -15.71 -2.37
N ASP A 225 -15.51 -15.48 -3.62
CA ASP A 225 -16.44 -15.54 -4.76
C ASP A 225 -16.94 -16.97 -5.02
N ILE A 226 -16.07 -17.98 -4.86
CA ILE A 226 -16.45 -19.40 -4.94
C ILE A 226 -17.45 -19.74 -3.81
N GLU A 227 -17.18 -19.34 -2.57
CA GLU A 227 -18.10 -19.59 -1.44
C GLU A 227 -19.48 -18.95 -1.68
N LYS A 228 -19.52 -17.69 -2.11
CA LYS A 228 -20.78 -16.99 -2.44
C LYS A 228 -21.54 -17.67 -3.58
N MET A 229 -20.84 -18.16 -4.61
CA MET A 229 -21.48 -18.92 -5.70
C MET A 229 -22.11 -20.22 -5.18
N PHE A 230 -21.40 -20.95 -4.30
CA PHE A 230 -21.93 -22.16 -3.69
C PHE A 230 -23.14 -21.88 -2.79
N GLU A 231 -23.08 -20.86 -1.94
CA GLU A 231 -24.22 -20.43 -1.11
C GLU A 231 -25.43 -20.03 -1.95
N GLY A 232 -25.22 -19.26 -3.02
CA GLY A 232 -26.27 -18.88 -3.95
C GLY A 232 -26.95 -20.08 -4.63
N LEU A 233 -26.17 -21.10 -4.99
CA LEU A 233 -26.67 -22.34 -5.59
C LEU A 233 -27.46 -23.19 -4.57
N VAL A 234 -26.96 -23.32 -3.34
CA VAL A 234 -27.69 -24.01 -2.24
C VAL A 234 -29.00 -23.30 -1.90
N ASN A 235 -28.98 -21.98 -1.80
CA ASN A 235 -30.19 -21.18 -1.53
C ASN A 235 -31.21 -21.32 -2.68
N SER A 236 -30.75 -21.33 -3.93
CA SER A 236 -31.61 -21.52 -5.10
C SER A 236 -32.32 -22.88 -5.09
N PHE A 237 -31.63 -23.95 -4.70
CA PHE A 237 -32.25 -25.28 -4.55
C PHE A 237 -33.22 -25.38 -3.38
N THR A 238 -32.94 -24.67 -2.27
CA THR A 238 -33.80 -24.67 -1.09
C THR A 238 -35.10 -23.89 -1.33
N ILE A 239 -35.07 -22.86 -2.19
CA ILE A 239 -36.26 -22.10 -2.61
C ILE A 239 -37.09 -22.86 -3.67
N ALA A 240 -36.49 -23.82 -4.38
CA ALA A 240 -37.15 -24.60 -5.44
C ALA A 240 -37.88 -25.87 -4.94
N LEU A 241 -37.83 -26.18 -3.64
CA LEU A 241 -38.54 -27.27 -2.97
C LEU A 241 -39.70 -26.75 -2.11
#